data_AF-A0A941VLW6-F1
#
_entry.id   AF-A0A941VLW6-F1
#
_cell.length_a   1.000
_cell.length_b   1.000
_cell.length_c   1.000
_cell.angle_alpha   90.00
_cell.angle_beta   90.00
_cell.angle_gamma   90.00
#
_symmetry.space_group_name_H-M   'P 1'
#
loop_
_entity.id
_entity.type
_entity.pdbx_description
1 polymer ?
#
loop_
_entity_poly.entity_id
_entity_poly.type
_entity_poly.pdbx_seq_one_letter_code
_entity_poly.pdbx_strand_id
1 'polypeptide(L)'
;SKVNMAFQRHDLVEGREIVALYFKDPVRVNYPSLELFAKSMEAALPNSIAKRLPIILIFQRDIACSVGNVIRRETGLNTNLLSLDELSLNDGDWIDISEPLVGRQVFPVTVKSLVFPKT
;
A
#
# COMPACT_ATOMS: atom_id res chain seq x y z
N SER A 1 -12.51 6.70 7.52
CA SER A 1 -11.85 5.94 6.42
C SER A 1 -11.40 4.59 6.95
N LYS A 2 -11.42 3.53 6.13
CA LYS A 2 -10.86 2.20 6.49
C LYS A 2 -9.37 2.28 6.84
N VAL A 3 -8.64 3.20 6.22
CA VAL A 3 -7.22 3.45 6.50
C VAL A 3 -7.03 3.94 7.95
N ASN A 4 -7.80 4.95 8.39
CA ASN A 4 -7.71 5.46 9.77
C ASN A 4 -8.07 4.38 10.81
N MET A 5 -9.05 3.52 10.51
CA MET A 5 -9.39 2.40 11.39
C MET A 5 -8.23 1.39 11.49
N ALA A 6 -7.51 1.15 10.39
CA ALA A 6 -6.34 0.28 10.40
C ALA A 6 -5.18 0.86 11.23
N PHE A 7 -4.91 2.16 11.11
CA PHE A 7 -3.93 2.85 11.98
C PHE A 7 -4.30 2.69 13.45
N GLN A 8 -5.56 2.97 13.82
CA GLN A 8 -6.04 2.83 15.21
C GLN A 8 -5.93 1.40 15.73
N ARG A 9 -6.29 0.39 14.93
CA ARG A 9 -6.25 -1.02 15.34
C ARG A 9 -4.84 -1.51 15.67
N HIS A 10 -3.83 -0.91 15.06
CA HIS A 10 -2.41 -1.25 15.27
C HIS A 10 -1.69 -0.26 16.19
N ASP A 11 -2.43 0.65 16.85
CA ASP A 11 -1.87 1.72 17.70
C ASP A 11 -0.84 2.62 16.97
N LEU A 12 -1.00 2.76 15.65
CA LEU A 12 -0.12 3.56 14.80
C LEU A 12 -0.70 4.96 14.57
N VAL A 13 0.19 5.93 14.37
CA VAL A 13 -0.19 7.31 14.02
C VAL A 13 0.31 7.61 12.60
N GLU A 14 -0.62 8.00 11.74
CA GLU A 14 -0.33 8.36 10.35
C GLU A 14 0.79 9.42 10.27
N GLY A 15 1.80 9.14 9.44
CA GLY A 15 2.97 9.99 9.27
C GLY A 15 4.03 9.92 10.38
N ARG A 16 3.96 8.99 11.34
CA ARG A 16 5.07 8.76 12.30
C ARG A 16 6.03 7.66 11.87
N GLU A 17 5.48 6.58 11.31
CA GLU A 17 6.23 5.39 10.92
C GLU A 17 5.92 5.03 9.47
N ILE A 18 6.80 4.23 8.87
CA ILE A 18 6.57 3.68 7.53
C ILE A 18 5.65 2.48 7.67
N VAL A 19 4.54 2.49 6.94
CA VAL A 19 3.55 1.41 6.94
C VAL A 19 3.26 0.95 5.51
N ALA A 20 2.93 -0.33 5.36
CA ALA A 20 2.37 -0.88 4.14
C ALA A 20 0.86 -1.07 4.29
N LEU A 21 0.08 -0.57 3.33
CA LEU A 21 -1.36 -0.77 3.30
C LEU A 21 -1.69 -1.93 2.36
N TYR A 22 -2.21 -3.01 2.92
CA TYR A 22 -2.62 -4.19 2.16
C TYR A 22 -4.10 -4.19 1.83
N PHE A 23 -4.44 -4.49 0.57
CA PHE A 23 -5.79 -4.55 0.06
C PHE A 23 -6.07 -5.87 -0.66
N LYS A 24 -7.01 -6.64 -0.11
CA LYS A 24 -7.46 -7.91 -0.72
C LYS A 24 -8.28 -7.71 -1.99
N ASP A 25 -9.19 -6.74 -1.97
CA ASP A 25 -10.07 -6.43 -3.09
C ASP A 25 -10.49 -4.94 -3.04
N PRO A 26 -9.57 -4.00 -3.33
CA PRO A 26 -9.80 -2.59 -3.03
C PRO A 26 -10.78 -1.91 -3.97
N VAL A 27 -10.77 -2.28 -5.25
CA VAL A 27 -11.34 -1.45 -6.31
C VAL A 27 -11.64 -2.28 -7.56
N ARG A 28 -12.74 -1.97 -8.24
CA ARG A 28 -13.03 -2.53 -9.56
C ARG A 28 -12.06 -1.93 -10.58
N VAL A 29 -11.61 -2.75 -11.54
CA VAL A 29 -10.70 -2.30 -12.61
C VAL A 29 -11.47 -1.49 -13.67
N ASN A 30 -11.94 -0.30 -13.29
CA ASN A 30 -12.48 0.71 -14.18
C ASN A 30 -12.01 2.10 -13.72
N TYR A 31 -11.91 3.03 -14.66
CA TYR A 31 -11.28 4.32 -14.42
C TYR A 31 -11.92 5.12 -13.27
N PRO A 32 -13.26 5.32 -13.21
CA PRO A 32 -13.86 6.07 -12.11
C PRO A 32 -13.59 5.48 -10.72
N SER A 33 -13.55 4.15 -10.62
CA SER A 33 -13.24 3.47 -9.35
C SER A 33 -11.77 3.67 -8.97
N LEU A 34 -10.85 3.55 -9.94
CA LEU A 34 -9.42 3.77 -9.73
C LEU A 34 -9.12 5.23 -9.34
N GLU A 35 -9.77 6.20 -9.98
CA GLU A 35 -9.63 7.63 -9.68
C GLU A 35 -10.13 7.93 -8.26
N LEU A 36 -11.29 7.39 -7.89
CA LEU A 36 -11.81 7.52 -6.52
C LEU A 36 -10.86 6.89 -5.49
N PHE A 37 -10.30 5.71 -5.79
CA PHE A 37 -9.32 5.07 -4.93
C PHE A 37 -8.07 5.95 -4.76
N ALA A 38 -7.54 6.48 -5.85
CA ALA A 38 -6.37 7.34 -5.86
C ALA A 38 -6.55 8.59 -4.99
N LYS A 39 -7.63 9.35 -5.22
CA LYS A 39 -7.98 10.54 -4.44
C LYS A 39 -8.21 10.22 -2.97
N SER A 40 -8.80 9.05 -2.69
CA SER A 40 -9.02 8.59 -1.31
C SER A 40 -7.71 8.26 -0.58
N MET A 41 -6.70 7.71 -1.28
CA MET A 41 -5.38 7.45 -0.68
C MET A 41 -4.63 8.75 -0.38
N GLU A 42 -4.67 9.73 -1.29
CA GLU A 42 -4.09 11.05 -1.05
C GLU A 42 -4.73 11.73 0.18
N ALA A 43 -6.06 11.70 0.26
CA ALA A 43 -6.79 12.28 1.39
C ALA A 43 -6.57 11.53 2.72
N ALA A 44 -6.25 10.22 2.67
CA ALA A 44 -6.07 9.40 3.86
C ALA A 44 -4.65 9.45 4.44
N LEU A 45 -3.65 9.90 3.68
CA LEU A 45 -2.24 9.89 4.07
C LEU A 45 -1.57 11.29 4.06
N PRO A 46 -2.24 12.35 4.56
CA PRO A 46 -1.75 13.71 4.41
C PRO A 46 -0.41 13.94 5.12
N ASN A 47 -0.17 13.36 6.30
CA ASN A 47 1.08 13.61 7.04
C ASN A 47 2.26 12.84 6.44
N SER A 48 2.04 11.61 5.98
CA SER A 48 3.04 10.78 5.32
C SER A 48 3.50 11.42 4.01
N ILE A 49 2.55 11.97 3.23
CA ILE A 49 2.84 12.74 2.02
C ILE A 49 3.63 14.01 2.37
N ALA A 50 3.17 14.81 3.34
CA ALA A 50 3.84 16.05 3.75
C ALA A 50 5.28 15.82 4.23
N LYS A 51 5.52 14.70 4.92
CA LYS A 51 6.85 14.29 5.42
C LYS A 51 7.70 13.53 4.40
N ARG A 52 7.18 13.30 3.19
CA ARG A 52 7.83 12.51 2.13
C ARG A 52 8.20 11.08 2.56
N LEU A 53 7.41 10.49 3.46
CA LEU A 53 7.54 9.08 3.78
C LEU A 53 7.14 8.23 2.57
N PRO A 54 7.76 7.05 2.36
CA PRO A 54 7.32 6.13 1.33
C PRO A 54 5.89 5.66 1.59
N ILE A 55 5.05 5.75 0.57
CA ILE A 55 3.69 5.23 0.56
C ILE A 55 3.74 3.86 -0.12
N ILE A 56 3.48 2.81 0.64
CA ILE A 56 3.57 1.43 0.18
C ILE A 56 2.15 0.86 0.12
N LEU A 57 1.67 0.58 -1.10
CA LEU A 57 0.38 -0.04 -1.36
C LEU A 57 0.61 -1.46 -1.86
N ILE A 58 -0.08 -2.42 -1.25
CA ILE A 58 0.06 -3.84 -1.59
C ILE A 58 -1.31 -4.41 -1.92
N PHE A 59 -1.39 -5.17 -3.00
CA PHE A 59 -2.62 -5.72 -3.53
C PHE A 59 -2.56 -7.24 -3.60
N GLN A 60 -3.67 -7.91 -3.33
CA GLN A 60 -3.78 -9.35 -3.55
C GLN A 60 -3.97 -9.71 -5.03
N ARG A 61 -4.52 -8.79 -5.81
CA ARG A 61 -4.80 -8.97 -7.25
C ARG A 61 -3.84 -8.12 -8.08
N ASP A 62 -3.57 -8.56 -9.31
CA ASP A 62 -2.84 -7.82 -10.35
C ASP A 62 -3.56 -6.50 -10.70
N ILE A 63 -3.10 -5.40 -10.10
CA ILE A 63 -3.70 -4.07 -10.24
C ILE A 63 -2.73 -2.93 -9.87
N ALA A 64 -1.55 -3.23 -9.34
CA ALA A 64 -0.62 -2.26 -8.81
C ALA A 64 -0.20 -1.24 -9.88
N CYS A 65 0.03 -1.71 -11.10
CA CYS A 65 0.37 -0.85 -12.24
C CYS A 65 -0.77 0.13 -12.58
N SER A 66 -2.02 -0.36 -12.60
CA SER A 66 -3.19 0.46 -12.93
C SER A 66 -3.44 1.51 -11.85
N VAL A 67 -3.45 1.11 -10.58
CA VAL A 67 -3.61 2.02 -9.43
C VAL A 67 -2.47 3.02 -9.37
N GLY A 68 -1.22 2.56 -9.48
CA GLY A 68 -0.05 3.42 -9.42
C GLY A 68 -0.03 4.48 -10.52
N ASN A 69 -0.43 4.12 -11.74
CA ASN A 69 -0.54 5.06 -12.86
C ASN A 69 -1.64 6.10 -12.64
N VAL A 70 -2.80 5.70 -12.12
CA VAL A 70 -3.91 6.63 -11.83
C VAL A 70 -3.53 7.56 -10.67
N ILE A 71 -2.91 7.05 -9.60
CA ILE A 71 -2.41 7.89 -8.50
C ILE A 71 -1.43 8.94 -9.02
N ARG A 72 -0.45 8.55 -9.85
CA ARG A 72 0.52 9.49 -10.41
C ARG A 72 -0.10 10.56 -11.33
N ARG A 73 -1.19 10.25 -12.02
CA ARG A 73 -1.87 11.17 -12.95
C ARG A 73 -2.83 12.12 -12.23
N GLU A 74 -3.57 11.60 -11.25
CA GLU A 74 -4.73 12.27 -10.67
C GLU A 74 -4.47 12.91 -9.30
N THR A 75 -3.28 12.70 -8.72
CA THR A 75 -2.93 13.17 -7.36
C THR A 75 -1.52 13.75 -7.30
N GLY A 76 -1.20 14.47 -6.22
CA GLY A 76 0.15 14.94 -5.92
C GLY A 76 1.12 13.84 -5.44
N LEU A 77 0.64 12.60 -5.26
CA LEU A 77 1.41 11.46 -4.76
C LEU A 77 2.21 10.81 -5.89
N ASN A 78 3.32 11.45 -6.28
CA ASN A 78 4.05 11.11 -7.51
C ASN A 78 5.49 10.61 -7.32
N THR A 79 6.14 10.92 -6.20
CA THR A 79 7.61 10.73 -6.05
C THR A 79 8.03 9.65 -5.06
N ASN A 80 7.10 9.20 -4.21
CA ASN A 80 7.38 8.33 -3.06
C ASN A 80 6.34 7.19 -2.95
N LEU A 81 5.85 6.71 -4.09
CA LEU A 81 4.89 5.59 -4.17
C LEU A 81 5.58 4.29 -4.58
N LEU A 82 5.37 3.24 -3.78
CA LEU A 82 5.60 1.84 -4.16
C LEU A 82 4.26 1.11 -4.18
N SER A 83 3.95 0.48 -5.32
CA SER A 83 2.72 -0.27 -5.55
C SER A 83 3.12 -1.69 -5.94
N LEU A 84 2.71 -2.68 -5.16
CA LEU A 84 3.01 -4.11 -5.37
C LEU A 84 1.70 -4.89 -5.45
N ASP A 85 1.62 -5.91 -6.30
CA ASP A 85 0.45 -6.78 -6.41
C ASP A 85 0.81 -8.26 -6.28
N GLU A 86 -0.23 -9.10 -6.36
CA GLU A 86 -0.15 -10.56 -6.29
C GLU A 86 0.46 -11.11 -4.99
N LEU A 87 0.36 -10.34 -3.90
CA LEU A 87 0.81 -10.74 -2.57
C LEU A 87 -0.36 -11.21 -1.70
N SER A 88 -0.19 -12.35 -1.03
CA SER A 88 -1.14 -12.85 -0.04
C SER A 88 -0.61 -12.58 1.36
N LEU A 89 -1.22 -11.62 2.05
CA LEU A 89 -0.82 -11.18 3.40
C LEU A 89 -1.99 -11.34 4.38
N ASN A 90 -1.65 -11.48 5.65
CA ASN A 90 -2.53 -11.34 6.79
C ASN A 90 -2.26 -10.04 7.54
N ASP A 91 -3.23 -9.65 8.35
CA ASP A 91 -3.07 -8.49 9.21
C ASP A 91 -1.98 -8.76 10.25
N GLY A 92 -1.01 -7.85 10.36
CA GLY A 92 0.15 -8.02 11.26
C GLY A 92 1.32 -8.81 10.66
N ASP A 93 1.28 -9.22 9.39
CA ASP A 93 2.49 -9.75 8.72
C ASP A 93 3.54 -8.65 8.55
N TRP A 94 4.81 -9.01 8.76
CA TRP A 94 5.95 -8.17 8.38
C TRP A 94 6.39 -8.52 6.95
N ILE A 95 6.87 -7.51 6.24
CA ILE A 95 7.39 -7.67 4.88
C ILE A 95 8.79 -7.06 4.78
N ASP A 96 9.71 -7.79 4.16
CA ASP A 96 10.98 -7.23 3.70
C ASP A 96 10.90 -7.05 2.19
N ILE A 97 11.14 -5.83 1.73
CA ILE A 97 11.18 -5.47 0.30
C ILE A 97 12.63 -5.19 -0.06
N SER A 98 13.21 -6.02 -0.93
CA SER A 98 14.61 -5.86 -1.36
C SER A 98 14.73 -4.91 -2.56
N GLU A 99 15.97 -4.60 -2.96
CA GLU A 99 16.23 -3.87 -4.21
C GLU A 99 15.58 -4.57 -5.40
N PRO A 100 15.05 -3.81 -6.37
CA PRO A 100 14.36 -4.41 -7.49
C PRO A 100 15.34 -5.13 -8.43
N LEU A 101 14.90 -6.26 -8.96
CA LEU A 101 15.59 -7.02 -9.99
C LEU A 101 15.44 -6.34 -11.35
N VAL A 102 16.15 -6.89 -12.35
CA VAL A 102 16.21 -6.53 -13.79
C VAL A 102 15.15 -5.50 -14.22
N GLY A 103 15.60 -4.31 -14.65
CA GLY A 103 14.72 -3.27 -15.19
C GLY A 103 13.93 -2.45 -14.16
N ARG A 104 14.16 -2.65 -12.85
CA ARG A 104 13.50 -1.93 -11.75
C ARG A 104 11.98 -2.16 -11.65
N GLN A 105 11.48 -3.28 -12.19
CA GLN A 105 10.04 -3.56 -12.25
C GLN A 105 9.59 -4.66 -11.28
N VAL A 106 10.51 -5.51 -10.81
CA VAL A 106 10.18 -6.66 -9.95
C VAL A 106 10.92 -6.53 -8.63
N PHE A 107 10.19 -6.56 -7.52
CA PHE A 107 10.75 -6.47 -6.17
C PHE A 107 10.69 -7.85 -5.48
N PRO A 108 11.81 -8.41 -5.01
CA PRO A 108 11.79 -9.57 -4.14
C PRO A 108 11.16 -9.19 -2.80
N VAL A 109 10.12 -9.92 -2.39
CA VAL A 109 9.39 -9.70 -1.14
C VAL A 109 9.45 -10.96 -0.28
N THR A 110 9.88 -10.80 0.97
CA THR A 110 9.80 -11.87 1.98
C THR A 110 8.69 -11.53 2.97
N VAL A 111 7.75 -12.45 3.16
CA VAL A 111 6.68 -12.33 4.15
C VAL A 111 7.10 -13.06 5.42
N LYS A 112 7.01 -12.38 6.56
CA LYS A 112 7.28 -12.95 7.88
C LYS A 112 6.01 -12.89 8.72
N SER A 113 5.47 -14.07 9.02
CA SER A 113 4.28 -14.23 9.85
C SER A 113 4.68 -14.80 11.20
N LEU A 114 4.11 -14.22 12.27
CA LEU A 114 4.15 -14.84 13.59
C LEU A 114 3.00 -15.84 13.69
N VAL A 115 3.33 -17.11 13.93
CA VAL A 115 2.35 -18.17 14.11
C VAL A 115 2.29 -18.54 15.58
N PHE A 116 1.13 -18.38 16.20
CA PHE A 116 0.89 -18.82 17.57
C PHE A 116 0.15 -20.15 17.54
N PRO A 117 0.61 -21.18 18.26
CA PRO A 117 -0.16 -22.41 18.42
C PRO A 117 -1.47 -22.11 19.12
N LYS A 118 -2.57 -22.70 18.65
CA LYS A 118 -3.84 -22.64 19.35
C LYS A 118 -3.68 -23.41 20.67
N THR A 119 -3.90 -22.72 21.78
CA THR A 119 -4.03 -23.34 23.10
C THR A 119 -5.33 -24.12 23.19
#